data_AF-A0A7C5JH26-F1
#
_entry.id   AF-A0A7C5JH26-F1
#
_cell.length_a   1.000
_cell.length_b   1.000
_cell.length_c   1.000
_cell.angle_alpha   90.00
_cell.angle_beta   90.00
_cell.angle_gamma   90.00
#
_symmetry.space_group_name_H-M   'P 1'
#
loop_
_entity.id
_entity.type
_entity.pdbx_description
1 polymer ?
#
loop_
_entity_poly.entity_id
_entity_poly.type
_entity_poly.pdbx_seq_one_letter_code
_entity_poly.pdbx_strand_id
1 'polypeptide(L)'
;MNNPYGIHIWSENNFIIKDNTVNINYANQPSLLEITQSIRKRGHKGPLLLRFPHLIKKQIDRLYFEFNRAKNEFEYQGNFQAVFPLKVNQFPNFVNSIVEVSREYNYGLEAGSKAELIIAITHTPMGSPITVNGFKDKEMITLCFIASYMGHNITITIEG
;
A
#
# COMPACT_ATOMS: atom_id res chain seq x y z
N MET A 1 -12.66 -1.19 -32.72
CA MET A 1 -11.39 -0.65 -32.19
C MET A 1 -10.55 -1.82 -31.71
N ASN A 2 -9.37 -2.04 -32.29
CA ASN A 2 -8.47 -3.13 -31.90
C ASN A 2 -8.05 -2.93 -30.45
N ASN A 3 -8.63 -3.72 -29.56
CA ASN A 3 -8.44 -3.60 -28.12
C ASN A 3 -7.88 -4.92 -27.58
N PRO A 4 -6.61 -5.23 -27.91
CA PRO A 4 -6.04 -6.51 -27.55
C PRO A 4 -6.07 -6.65 -26.03
N TYR A 5 -6.69 -7.75 -25.57
CA TYR A 5 -6.71 -8.19 -24.17
C TYR A 5 -7.39 -7.25 -23.15
N GLY A 6 -8.18 -6.27 -23.62
CA GLY A 6 -9.05 -5.48 -22.73
C GLY A 6 -8.31 -4.59 -21.73
N ILE A 7 -7.10 -4.11 -22.06
CA ILE A 7 -6.23 -3.35 -21.14
C ILE A 7 -6.94 -2.16 -20.48
N HIS A 8 -7.77 -1.43 -21.23
CA HIS A 8 -8.56 -0.30 -20.75
C HIS A 8 -9.60 -0.63 -19.66
N ILE A 9 -9.99 -1.90 -19.50
CA ILE A 9 -11.01 -2.30 -18.52
C ILE A 9 -10.40 -2.40 -17.12
N TRP A 10 -9.22 -3.01 -17.01
CA TRP A 10 -8.62 -3.35 -15.72
C TRP A 10 -7.40 -2.50 -15.37
N SER A 11 -6.74 -1.87 -16.35
CA SER A 11 -5.46 -1.20 -16.09
C SER A 11 -5.60 0.14 -15.36
N GLU A 12 -6.80 0.73 -15.33
CA GLU A 12 -7.05 2.06 -14.73
C GLU A 12 -6.07 3.16 -15.22
N ASN A 13 -5.72 3.11 -16.50
CA ASN A 13 -4.70 3.97 -17.11
C ASN A 13 -3.31 3.86 -16.44
N ASN A 14 -3.02 2.79 -15.70
CA ASN A 14 -1.70 2.46 -15.16
C ASN A 14 -0.80 1.82 -16.21
N PHE A 15 -1.41 1.14 -17.18
CA PHE A 15 -0.72 0.51 -18.30
C PHE A 15 -1.37 0.93 -19.62
N ILE A 16 -0.52 1.14 -20.62
CA ILE A 16 -0.90 1.52 -21.99
C ILE A 16 -0.19 0.60 -22.99
N ILE A 17 -0.67 0.58 -24.23
CA ILE A 17 0.02 -0.10 -25.33
C ILE A 17 0.73 0.95 -26.17
N LYS A 18 2.04 0.82 -26.34
CA LYS A 18 2.89 1.69 -27.16
C LYS A 18 3.88 0.84 -27.94
N ASP A 19 4.03 1.12 -29.23
CA ASP A 19 4.94 0.40 -30.13
C ASP A 19 4.79 -1.13 -30.06
N ASN A 20 3.54 -1.62 -29.99
CA ASN A 20 3.17 -3.03 -29.82
C ASN A 20 3.65 -3.70 -28.53
N THR A 21 4.04 -2.94 -27.51
CA THR A 21 4.38 -3.47 -26.19
C THR A 21 3.47 -2.91 -25.10
N VAL A 22 3.41 -3.59 -23.94
CA VAL A 22 2.73 -3.07 -22.75
C VAL A 22 3.71 -2.20 -21.98
N ASN A 23 3.32 -0.96 -21.73
CA ASN A 23 4.15 0.05 -21.08
C ASN A 23 3.47 0.52 -19.81
N ILE A 24 4.30 0.88 -18.84
CA ILE A 24 3.84 1.58 -17.64
C ILE A 24 3.45 3.00 -18.06
N ASN A 25 2.26 3.47 -17.72
CA ASN A 25 1.84 4.83 -18.04
C ASN A 25 2.37 5.84 -17.00
N TYR A 26 3.68 6.01 -16.95
CA TYR A 26 4.36 6.92 -16.03
C TYR A 26 5.67 7.43 -16.62
N ALA A 27 5.99 8.71 -16.42
CA ALA A 27 7.18 9.38 -16.94
C ALA A 27 7.41 9.08 -18.44
N ASN A 28 8.55 8.48 -18.80
CA ASN A 28 8.91 8.14 -20.19
C ASN A 28 8.16 6.93 -20.76
N GLN A 29 7.17 6.42 -20.03
CA GLN A 29 6.34 5.27 -20.41
C GLN A 29 7.15 4.03 -20.79
N PRO A 30 8.01 3.50 -19.89
CA PRO A 30 8.91 2.41 -20.23
C PRO A 30 8.16 1.10 -20.51
N SER A 31 8.67 0.32 -21.47
CA SER A 31 8.09 -0.98 -21.82
C SER A 31 8.42 -2.03 -20.76
N LEU A 32 7.44 -2.84 -20.38
CA LEU A 32 7.67 -4.00 -19.50
C LEU A 32 8.65 -5.00 -20.13
N LEU A 33 8.64 -5.10 -21.46
CA LEU A 33 9.56 -5.95 -22.20
C LEU A 33 11.00 -5.45 -22.09
N GLU A 34 11.23 -4.15 -22.30
CA GLU A 34 12.56 -3.52 -22.19
C GLU A 34 13.12 -3.65 -20.77
N ILE A 35 12.30 -3.38 -19.74
CA ILE A 35 12.68 -3.55 -18.34
C ILE A 35 13.13 -5.00 -18.08
N THR A 36 12.33 -5.97 -18.53
CA THR A 36 12.62 -7.39 -18.36
C THR A 36 13.90 -7.80 -19.08
N GLN A 37 14.10 -7.35 -20.32
CA GLN A 37 15.31 -7.62 -21.09
C GLN A 37 16.56 -7.02 -20.43
N SER A 38 16.48 -5.79 -19.92
CA SER A 38 17.57 -5.14 -19.18
C SER A 38 17.95 -5.89 -17.91
N ILE A 39 16.97 -6.40 -17.16
CA ILE A 39 17.21 -7.24 -15.97
C ILE A 39 17.91 -8.56 -16.37
N ARG A 40 17.45 -9.20 -17.45
CA ARG A 40 18.04 -10.46 -17.94
C ARG A 40 19.48 -10.29 -18.46
N LYS A 41 19.77 -9.17 -19.13
CA LYS A 41 21.13 -8.83 -19.59
C LYS A 41 22.12 -8.68 -18.42
N ARG A 42 21.63 -8.31 -17.22
CA ARG A 42 22.42 -8.26 -15.98
C ARG A 42 22.59 -9.63 -15.29
N GLY A 43 22.14 -10.71 -15.91
CA GLY A 43 22.33 -12.08 -15.41
C GLY A 43 21.16 -12.65 -14.60
N HIS A 44 20.12 -11.85 -14.31
CA HIS A 44 18.94 -12.32 -13.59
C HIS A 44 17.98 -13.05 -14.54
N LYS A 45 18.06 -14.39 -14.53
CA LYS A 45 17.22 -15.28 -15.34
C LYS A 45 16.04 -15.81 -14.52
N GLY A 46 15.08 -16.45 -15.20
CA GLY A 46 13.90 -17.06 -14.57
C GLY A 46 12.68 -16.13 -14.52
N PRO A 47 11.62 -16.52 -13.78
CA PRO A 47 10.47 -15.67 -13.54
C PRO A 47 10.87 -14.46 -12.69
N LEU A 48 10.35 -13.29 -13.05
CA LEU A 48 10.62 -12.02 -12.35
C LEU A 48 9.31 -11.46 -11.82
N LEU A 49 9.33 -10.97 -10.58
CA LEU A 49 8.25 -10.18 -10.00
C LEU A 49 8.66 -8.71 -9.98
N LEU A 50 7.98 -7.89 -10.77
CA LEU A 50 8.22 -6.45 -10.82
C LEU A 50 7.26 -5.73 -9.86
N ARG A 51 7.78 -4.75 -9.11
CA ARG A 51 6.98 -3.91 -8.22
C ARG A 51 7.19 -2.45 -8.60
N PHE A 52 6.11 -1.69 -8.62
CA PHE A 52 6.08 -0.32 -9.10
C PHE A 52 5.55 0.62 -8.01
N PRO A 53 6.42 1.20 -7.16
CA PRO A 53 5.99 2.05 -6.05
C PRO A 53 5.13 3.24 -6.47
N HIS A 54 5.33 3.79 -7.67
CA HIS A 54 4.49 4.88 -8.18
C HIS A 54 3.02 4.47 -8.38
N LEU A 55 2.73 3.19 -8.66
CA LEU A 55 1.35 2.69 -8.73
C LEU A 55 0.72 2.61 -7.34
N ILE A 56 1.51 2.24 -6.33
CA ILE A 56 1.08 2.28 -4.91
C ILE A 56 0.71 3.71 -4.55
N LYS A 57 1.60 4.68 -4.86
CA LYS A 57 1.34 6.10 -4.64
C LYS A 57 0.04 6.55 -5.32
N LYS A 58 -0.14 6.24 -6.61
CA LYS A 58 -1.35 6.62 -7.36
C LYS A 58 -2.64 6.08 -6.72
N GLN A 59 -2.62 4.85 -6.20
CA GLN A 59 -3.78 4.27 -5.51
C GLN A 59 -4.07 4.97 -4.18
N ILE A 60 -3.03 5.31 -3.41
CA ILE A 60 -3.17 6.07 -2.16
C ILE A 60 -3.68 7.48 -2.43
N ASP A 61 -3.07 8.21 -3.37
CA ASP A 61 -3.49 9.54 -3.78
C ASP A 61 -4.96 9.54 -4.21
N ARG A 62 -5.37 8.54 -5.02
CA ARG A 62 -6.75 8.37 -5.47
C ARG A 62 -7.69 8.09 -4.30
N LEU A 63 -7.34 7.22 -3.37
CA LEU A 63 -8.15 6.92 -2.19
C LEU A 63 -8.44 8.19 -1.39
N TYR A 64 -7.40 8.95 -1.03
CA TYR A 64 -7.58 10.18 -0.27
C TYR A 64 -8.31 11.26 -1.06
N PHE A 65 -8.04 11.40 -2.35
CA PHE A 65 -8.75 12.33 -3.22
C PHE A 65 -10.25 12.04 -3.26
N GLU A 66 -10.65 10.79 -3.49
CA GLU A 66 -12.06 10.40 -3.60
C GLU A 66 -12.80 10.59 -2.27
N PHE A 67 -12.20 10.21 -1.14
CA PHE A 67 -12.80 10.47 0.18
C PHE A 67 -12.90 11.95 0.50
N ASN A 68 -11.87 12.75 0.19
CA ASN A 68 -11.94 14.20 0.38
C ASN A 68 -12.97 14.87 -0.54
N ARG A 69 -13.10 14.41 -1.79
CA ARG A 69 -14.14 14.88 -2.71
C ARG A 69 -15.52 14.62 -2.13
N ALA A 70 -15.79 13.38 -1.72
CA ALA A 70 -17.07 13.01 -1.12
C ALA A 70 -17.34 13.81 0.17
N LYS A 71 -16.35 13.96 1.05
CA LYS A 71 -16.50 14.79 2.25
C LYS A 71 -16.91 16.22 1.94
N ASN A 72 -16.29 16.84 0.93
CA ASN A 72 -16.63 18.21 0.52
C ASN A 72 -18.02 18.29 -0.12
N GLU A 73 -18.39 17.30 -0.94
CA GLU A 73 -19.70 17.21 -1.60
C GLU A 73 -20.86 17.09 -0.59
N PHE A 74 -20.65 16.34 0.49
CA PHE A 74 -21.65 16.10 1.54
C PHE A 74 -21.45 16.94 2.81
N GLU A 75 -20.56 17.94 2.77
CA GLU A 75 -20.22 18.80 3.91
C GLU A 75 -19.90 18.02 5.21
N TYR A 76 -19.25 16.85 5.07
CA TYR A 76 -18.97 15.96 6.18
C TYR A 76 -17.80 16.48 7.03
N GLN A 77 -18.08 16.74 8.31
CA GLN A 77 -17.14 17.38 9.23
C GLN A 77 -16.07 16.43 9.80
N GLY A 78 -16.31 15.12 9.76
CA GLY A 78 -15.37 14.13 10.32
C GLY A 78 -14.15 13.91 9.42
N ASN A 79 -13.05 13.43 10.00
CA ASN A 79 -11.81 13.16 9.26
C ASN A 79 -11.82 11.78 8.60
N PHE A 80 -11.19 11.69 7.42
CA PHE A 80 -10.90 10.40 6.78
C PHE A 80 -9.46 10.01 7.08
N GLN A 81 -9.25 8.75 7.41
CA GLN A 81 -7.94 8.18 7.69
C GLN A 81 -7.91 6.75 7.17
N ALA A 82 -6.92 6.42 6.32
CA ALA A 82 -6.76 5.07 5.80
C ALA A 82 -5.75 4.26 6.63
N VAL A 83 -5.99 2.95 6.73
CA VAL A 83 -5.08 1.94 7.30
C VAL A 83 -4.88 0.80 6.31
N PHE A 84 -3.67 0.23 6.25
CA PHE A 84 -3.33 -0.87 5.34
C PHE A 84 -3.26 -2.19 6.11
N PRO A 85 -4.09 -3.19 5.78
CA PRO A 85 -4.06 -4.49 6.43
C PRO A 85 -2.83 -5.31 6.00
N LEU A 86 -1.89 -5.50 6.93
CA LEU A 86 -0.63 -6.19 6.67
C LEU A 86 -0.83 -7.63 6.16
N LYS A 87 -1.91 -8.29 6.58
CA LYS A 87 -2.31 -9.63 6.12
C LYS A 87 -2.40 -9.79 4.60
N VAL A 88 -2.58 -8.69 3.87
CA VAL A 88 -2.66 -8.71 2.40
C VAL A 88 -1.26 -8.81 1.78
N ASN A 89 -0.26 -8.13 2.36
CA ASN A 89 1.11 -8.13 1.84
C ASN A 89 2.13 -7.63 2.88
N GLN A 90 2.68 -8.54 3.68
CA GLN A 90 3.72 -8.22 4.68
C GLN A 90 5.16 -8.16 4.13
N PHE A 91 5.37 -8.25 2.80
CA PHE A 91 6.74 -8.24 2.26
C PHE A 91 7.41 -6.87 2.41
N PRO A 92 8.67 -6.79 2.89
CA PRO A 92 9.34 -5.52 3.20
C PRO A 92 9.40 -4.54 2.02
N ASN A 93 9.62 -5.03 0.80
CA ASN A 93 9.65 -4.20 -0.39
C ASN A 93 8.31 -3.51 -0.70
N PHE A 94 7.20 -4.09 -0.26
CA PHE A 94 5.88 -3.48 -0.38
C PHE A 94 5.56 -2.58 0.82
N VAL A 95 5.77 -3.06 2.04
CA VAL A 95 5.51 -2.29 3.27
C VAL A 95 6.33 -1.01 3.31
N ASN A 96 7.63 -1.08 3.02
CA ASN A 96 8.50 0.10 2.95
C ASN A 96 8.02 1.09 1.88
N SER A 97 7.58 0.57 0.72
CA SER A 97 7.05 1.43 -0.35
C SER A 97 5.76 2.11 0.07
N ILE A 98 4.82 1.41 0.72
CA ILE A 98 3.59 2.04 1.25
C ILE A 98 3.94 3.15 2.23
N VAL A 99 4.76 2.86 3.24
CA VAL A 99 5.10 3.82 4.28
C VAL A 99 5.80 5.04 3.70
N GLU A 100 6.71 4.84 2.74
CA GLU A 100 7.42 5.93 2.07
C GLU A 100 6.50 6.80 1.23
N VAL A 101 5.68 6.22 0.36
CA VAL A 101 4.85 7.00 -0.57
C VAL A 101 3.62 7.61 0.10
N SER A 102 3.31 7.21 1.33
CA SER A 102 2.11 7.65 2.06
C SER A 102 2.39 8.60 3.23
N ARG A 103 3.65 9.05 3.39
CA ARG A 103 4.08 9.95 4.48
C ARG A 103 3.21 11.20 4.62
N GLU A 104 2.74 11.75 3.50
CA GLU A 104 1.91 12.97 3.47
C GLU A 104 0.46 12.74 3.94
N TYR A 105 0.02 11.48 3.98
CA TYR A 105 -1.37 11.11 4.25
C TYR A 105 -1.61 10.55 5.67
N ASN A 106 -0.59 10.53 6.52
CA ASN A 106 -0.65 9.90 7.85
C ASN A 106 -1.17 8.44 7.81
N TYR A 107 -0.92 7.74 6.70
CA TYR A 107 -1.48 6.42 6.42
C TYR A 107 -1.02 5.41 7.49
N GLY A 108 -1.96 4.68 8.08
CA GLY A 108 -1.69 3.73 9.15
C GLY A 108 -1.52 2.28 8.70
N LEU A 109 -1.14 1.42 9.63
CA LEU A 109 -1.05 -0.04 9.42
C LEU A 109 -2.03 -0.78 10.32
N GLU A 110 -2.61 -1.85 9.79
CA GLU A 110 -3.47 -2.77 10.54
C GLU A 110 -2.75 -4.11 10.71
N ALA A 111 -2.79 -4.64 11.93
CA ALA A 111 -2.18 -5.91 12.31
C ALA A 111 -3.22 -6.87 12.89
N GLY A 112 -3.19 -8.13 12.45
CA GLY A 112 -4.07 -9.21 12.92
C GLY A 112 -3.36 -10.29 13.74
N SER A 113 -2.05 -10.16 13.96
CA SER A 113 -1.22 -11.13 14.67
C SER A 113 -0.04 -10.46 15.39
N LYS A 114 0.61 -11.17 16.33
CA LYS A 114 1.82 -10.67 17.02
C LYS A 114 2.94 -10.26 16.06
N ALA A 115 3.18 -11.06 15.01
CA ALA A 115 4.23 -10.78 14.02
C ALA A 115 3.92 -9.52 13.21
N GLU A 116 2.68 -9.36 12.77
CA GLU A 116 2.24 -8.15 12.06
C GLU A 116 2.27 -6.93 12.98
N LEU A 117 1.95 -7.07 14.26
CA LEU A 117 2.02 -5.99 15.23
C LEU A 117 3.46 -5.47 15.38
N ILE A 118 4.45 -6.37 15.42
CA ILE A 118 5.88 -5.96 15.44
C ILE A 118 6.24 -5.19 14.17
N ILE A 119 5.78 -5.64 13.00
CA ILE A 119 5.99 -4.93 11.73
C ILE A 119 5.33 -3.55 11.79
N ALA A 120 4.09 -3.46 12.26
CA ALA A 120 3.34 -2.21 12.37
C ALA A 120 4.02 -1.21 13.30
N ILE A 121 4.46 -1.64 14.48
CA ILE A 121 5.21 -0.80 15.43
C ILE A 121 6.50 -0.28 14.80
N THR A 122 7.22 -1.13 14.06
CA THR A 122 8.51 -0.77 13.47
C THR A 122 8.39 0.22 12.30
N HIS A 123 7.35 0.10 11.49
CA HIS A 123 7.25 0.83 10.21
C HIS A 123 6.25 1.99 10.24
N THR A 124 5.29 2.03 11.17
CA THR A 124 4.28 3.09 11.20
C THR A 124 4.90 4.37 11.79
N PRO A 125 4.87 5.50 11.05
CA PRO A 125 5.33 6.78 11.57
C PRO A 125 4.57 7.19 12.83
N MET A 126 5.24 7.92 13.73
CA MET A 126 4.58 8.49 14.91
C MET A 126 3.45 9.43 14.50
N GLY A 127 2.27 9.26 15.10
CA GLY A 127 1.04 9.98 14.75
C GLY A 127 0.11 9.22 13.79
N SER A 128 0.65 8.37 12.92
CA SER A 128 -0.15 7.47 12.07
C SER A 128 -0.82 6.39 12.92
N PRO A 129 -2.07 6.00 12.61
CA PRO A 129 -2.77 5.01 13.42
C PRO A 129 -2.21 3.59 13.20
N ILE A 130 -2.15 2.82 14.27
CA ILE A 130 -2.00 1.36 14.24
C ILE A 130 -3.31 0.76 14.75
N THR A 131 -3.99 -0.05 13.94
CA THR A 131 -5.17 -0.80 14.40
C THR A 131 -4.83 -2.27 14.60
N VAL A 132 -5.36 -2.87 15.65
CA VAL A 132 -5.05 -4.25 16.02
C VAL A 132 -6.33 -5.09 16.09
N ASN A 133 -6.50 -5.98 15.11
CA ASN A 133 -7.56 -6.99 15.06
C ASN A 133 -6.98 -8.40 15.35
N GLY A 134 -7.78 -9.44 15.12
CA GLY A 134 -7.46 -10.84 15.39
C GLY A 134 -7.65 -11.24 16.87
N PHE A 135 -7.57 -12.54 17.15
CA PHE A 135 -7.60 -13.04 18.52
C PHE A 135 -6.38 -12.56 19.31
N LYS A 136 -6.60 -12.05 20.53
CA LYS A 136 -5.56 -11.41 21.34
C LYS A 136 -5.36 -12.19 22.63
N ASP A 137 -4.17 -12.74 22.80
CA ASP A 137 -3.74 -13.28 24.08
C ASP A 137 -3.05 -12.18 24.93
N LYS A 138 -2.68 -12.53 26.16
CA LYS A 138 -2.03 -11.61 27.09
C LYS A 138 -0.75 -11.00 26.52
N GLU A 139 0.02 -11.76 25.75
CA GLU A 139 1.28 -11.28 25.15
C GLU A 139 1.02 -10.23 24.07
N MET A 140 0.06 -10.47 23.18
CA MET A 140 -0.33 -9.51 22.15
C MET A 140 -0.86 -8.21 22.76
N ILE A 141 -1.68 -8.31 23.80
CA ILE A 141 -2.15 -7.13 24.55
C ILE A 141 -0.97 -6.38 25.18
N THR A 142 -0.02 -7.11 25.78
CA THR A 142 1.19 -6.50 26.37
C THR A 142 2.01 -5.74 25.32
N LEU A 143 2.17 -6.29 24.11
CA LEU A 143 2.83 -5.60 23.00
C LEU A 143 2.09 -4.31 22.60
N CYS A 144 0.75 -4.32 22.60
CA CYS A 144 -0.02 -3.11 22.33
C CYS A 144 0.21 -2.02 23.38
N PHE A 145 0.30 -2.38 24.67
CA PHE A 145 0.63 -1.43 25.73
C PHE A 145 2.06 -0.88 25.60
N ILE A 146 3.02 -1.71 25.21
CA ILE A 146 4.39 -1.26 24.92
C ILE A 146 4.38 -0.25 23.77
N ALA A 147 3.67 -0.54 22.67
CA ALA A 147 3.53 0.38 21.54
C ALA A 147 2.90 1.73 21.94
N SER A 148 1.85 1.68 22.78
CA SER A 148 1.23 2.89 23.32
C SER A 148 2.20 3.69 24.20
N TYR A 149 2.99 3.02 25.04
CA TYR A 149 4.02 3.66 25.87
C TYR A 149 5.17 4.28 25.04
N MET A 150 5.49 3.67 23.90
CA MET A 150 6.42 4.25 22.91
C MET A 150 5.83 5.48 22.19
N GLY A 151 4.54 5.78 22.39
CA GLY A 151 3.82 6.93 21.84
C GLY A 151 3.11 6.66 20.51
N HIS A 152 3.02 5.40 20.06
CA HIS A 152 2.23 5.09 18.86
C HIS A 152 0.75 5.36 19.10
N ASN A 153 0.06 5.84 18.06
CA ASN A 153 -1.39 5.98 18.02
C ASN A 153 -2.03 4.61 17.77
N ILE A 154 -1.99 3.73 18.77
CA ILE A 154 -2.48 2.35 18.67
C ILE A 154 -3.90 2.20 19.19
N THR A 155 -4.74 1.50 18.44
CA THR A 155 -6.11 1.16 18.80
C THR A 155 -6.29 -0.36 18.80
N ILE A 156 -6.70 -0.91 19.95
CA ILE A 156 -6.99 -2.33 20.12
C ILE A 156 -8.48 -2.57 19.88
N THR A 157 -8.84 -3.31 18.83
CA THR A 157 -10.24 -3.70 18.58
C THR A 157 -10.59 -4.92 19.43
N ILE A 158 -11.61 -4.82 20.28
CA ILE A 158 -12.10 -5.98 21.04
C ILE A 158 -12.95 -6.86 20.13
N GLU A 159 -12.62 -8.16 20.08
CA GLU A 159 -13.38 -9.16 19.32
C GLU A 159 -14.28 -9.95 20.29
N GLY A 160 -15.47 -10.32 19.81
CA GLY A 160 -16.46 -11.10 20.56
C GLY A 160 -16.33 -12.60 20.35
#